data_AF-A0A520K5I2-F1
#
_entry.id   AF-A0A520K5I2-F1
#
_cell.length_a   1.000
_cell.length_b   1.000
_cell.length_c   1.000
_cell.angle_alpha   90.00
_cell.angle_beta   90.00
_cell.angle_gamma   90.00
#
_symmetry.space_group_name_H-M   'P 1'
#
loop_
_entity.id
_entity.type
_entity.pdbx_description
1 polymer ?
#
loop_
_entity_poly.entity_id
_entity_poly.type
_entity_poly.pdbx_seq_one_letter_code
_entity_poly.pdbx_strand_id
1 'polypeptide(L)'
;MTPAADEQRTIPLHRPDLREKLFFFVSGIIISVPLTLYIGAFTDQLCMVSAISLFYATICTTAIFTPLIEEFAKAYPLFYRHGETERSIFLLGFLVGLGFGISEFLVYVLALEVPIPIRLPGLFFHAASTSITAYGIATKRPLGFYLIAVVLHFSNNFSALLGTVWFIGGIGAVAIAYFLSWYLYRKTSDRFADAHERYQPFKSDRGSIRP
;
A
#
# COMPACT_ATOMS: atom_id res chain seq x y z
N MET A 1 -53.37 6.83 10.32
CA MET A 1 -52.20 5.96 10.07
C MET A 1 -50.96 6.75 10.44
N THR A 2 -50.42 6.51 11.63
CA THR A 2 -49.13 7.04 12.07
C THR A 2 -48.02 6.35 11.27
N PRO A 3 -47.07 7.09 10.66
CA PRO A 3 -45.93 6.45 10.01
C PRO A 3 -45.13 5.69 11.07
N ALA A 4 -44.76 4.45 10.75
CA ALA A 4 -43.91 3.61 11.59
C ALA A 4 -42.60 4.34 11.85
N ALA A 5 -42.12 4.26 13.10
CA ALA A 5 -40.83 4.80 13.50
C ALA A 5 -39.74 4.24 12.58
N ASP A 6 -38.96 5.15 12.00
CA ASP A 6 -37.80 4.86 11.16
C ASP A 6 -36.82 4.02 12.00
N GLU A 7 -36.78 2.70 11.76
CA GLU A 7 -35.80 1.81 12.38
C GLU A 7 -34.41 2.26 11.93
N GLN A 8 -33.77 3.05 12.79
CA GLN A 8 -32.41 3.51 12.63
C GLN A 8 -31.47 2.28 12.66
N ARG A 9 -31.30 1.62 11.51
CA ARG A 9 -30.38 0.50 11.34
C ARG A 9 -28.96 1.02 11.50
N THR A 10 -28.44 0.91 12.70
CA THR A 10 -27.03 1.18 13.02
C THR A 10 -26.21 0.05 12.43
N ILE A 11 -25.53 0.30 11.31
CA ILE A 11 -24.55 -0.64 10.76
C ILE A 11 -23.37 -0.66 11.74
N PRO A 12 -23.04 -1.81 12.34
CA PRO A 12 -21.91 -1.89 13.26
C PRO A 12 -20.60 -1.61 12.51
N LEU A 13 -19.71 -0.85 13.14
CA LEU A 13 -18.37 -0.60 12.63
C LEU A 13 -17.59 -1.92 12.64
N HIS A 14 -17.22 -2.42 11.46
CA HIS A 14 -16.40 -3.61 11.36
C HIS A 14 -14.96 -3.28 11.76
N ARG A 15 -14.38 -4.17 12.57
CA ARG A 15 -12.99 -4.08 13.03
C ARG A 15 -12.34 -5.43 12.76
N PRO A 16 -11.16 -5.46 12.14
CA PRO A 16 -10.56 -6.72 11.75
C PRO A 16 -10.11 -7.50 12.98
N ASP A 17 -10.56 -8.74 13.04
CA ASP A 17 -10.14 -9.68 14.07
C ASP A 17 -8.70 -10.17 13.81
N LEU A 18 -8.19 -11.04 14.68
CA LEU A 18 -6.83 -11.58 14.52
C LEU A 18 -6.69 -12.43 13.25
N ARG A 19 -7.76 -13.12 12.82
CA ARG A 19 -7.74 -13.99 11.64
C ARG A 19 -7.64 -13.17 10.36
N GLU A 20 -8.40 -12.09 10.27
CA GLU A 20 -8.31 -11.14 9.16
C GLU A 20 -6.93 -10.48 9.11
N LYS A 21 -6.40 -10.01 10.25
CA LYS A 21 -5.04 -9.47 10.32
C LYS A 21 -3.98 -10.47 9.82
N LEU A 22 -4.08 -11.73 10.25
CA LEU A 22 -3.19 -12.80 9.82
C LEU A 22 -3.34 -13.08 8.32
N PHE A 23 -4.57 -13.08 7.80
CA PHE A 23 -4.83 -13.26 6.37
C PHE A 23 -4.12 -12.20 5.53
N PHE A 24 -4.26 -10.91 5.88
CA PHE A 24 -3.61 -9.83 5.13
C PHE A 24 -2.09 -9.90 5.24
N PHE A 25 -1.55 -10.23 6.42
CA PHE A 25 -0.12 -10.47 6.59
C PHE A 25 0.38 -11.60 5.66
N VAL A 26 -0.28 -12.75 5.65
CA VAL A 26 0.08 -13.91 4.81
C VAL A 26 -0.09 -13.59 3.32
N SER A 27 -1.10 -12.81 2.93
CA SER A 27 -1.24 -12.41 1.53
C SER A 27 -0.03 -11.61 1.01
N GLY A 28 0.59 -10.80 1.87
CA GLY A 28 1.83 -10.09 1.53
C GLY A 28 2.98 -11.05 1.21
N ILE A 29 3.14 -12.10 2.02
CA ILE A 29 4.15 -13.15 1.79
C ILE A 29 3.89 -13.86 0.45
N ILE A 30 2.65 -14.29 0.23
CA ILE A 30 2.27 -15.05 -0.98
C ILE A 30 2.49 -14.23 -2.25
N ILE A 31 2.18 -12.94 -2.22
CA ILE A 31 2.31 -12.05 -3.39
C ILE A 31 3.78 -11.70 -3.66
N SER A 32 4.63 -11.61 -2.63
CA SER A 32 6.05 -11.25 -2.75
C SER A 32 6.85 -12.22 -3.62
N VAL A 33 6.76 -13.52 -3.34
CA VAL A 33 7.57 -14.55 -4.02
C VAL A 33 7.42 -14.55 -5.55
N PRO A 34 6.21 -14.65 -6.14
CA PRO A 34 6.06 -14.68 -7.59
C PRO A 34 6.47 -13.35 -8.24
N LEU A 35 6.30 -12.21 -7.56
CA LEU A 35 6.74 -10.91 -8.09
C LEU A 35 8.26 -10.80 -8.16
N THR A 36 8.98 -11.22 -7.12
CA THR A 36 10.45 -11.23 -7.14
C THR A 36 10.99 -12.09 -8.29
N LEU A 37 10.41 -13.27 -8.52
CA LEU A 37 10.80 -14.15 -9.64
C LEU A 37 10.44 -13.54 -11.00
N TYR A 38 9.27 -12.92 -11.13
CA TYR A 38 8.82 -12.26 -12.35
C TYR A 38 9.75 -11.13 -12.77
N ILE A 39 10.20 -10.28 -11.84
CA ILE A 39 11.10 -9.16 -12.13
C ILE A 39 12.47 -9.64 -12.64
N GLY A 40 13.00 -10.73 -12.08
CA GLY A 40 14.23 -11.37 -12.59
C GLY A 40 14.06 -11.82 -14.03
N ALA A 41 13.03 -12.63 -14.31
CA ALA A 41 12.75 -13.12 -15.65
C ALA A 41 12.48 -11.99 -16.67
N PHE A 42 11.81 -10.91 -16.24
CA PHE A 42 11.56 -9.74 -17.08
C PHE A 42 12.87 -9.00 -17.45
N THR A 43 13.81 -8.92 -16.51
CA THR A 43 15.14 -8.31 -16.75
C THR A 43 15.92 -9.11 -17.79
N ASP A 44 15.94 -10.44 -17.65
CA ASP A 44 16.61 -11.33 -18.60
C ASP A 44 16.00 -11.23 -19.99
N GLN A 45 14.66 -11.19 -20.09
CA GLN A 45 13.97 -11.02 -21.37
C GLN A 45 14.30 -9.68 -22.04
N LEU A 46 14.36 -8.57 -21.31
CA LEU A 46 14.74 -7.27 -21.88
C LEU A 46 16.18 -7.28 -22.41
N CYS A 47 17.10 -7.96 -21.70
CA CYS A 47 18.48 -8.12 -22.17
C CYS A 47 18.55 -8.96 -23.45
N MET A 48 17.81 -10.07 -23.51
CA MET A 48 17.85 -11.01 -24.65
C MET A 48 17.11 -10.50 -25.90
N VAL A 49 15.89 -9.97 -25.74
CA VAL A 49 15.01 -9.64 -26.87
C VAL A 49 15.27 -8.25 -27.40
N SER A 50 15.53 -7.29 -26.52
CA SER A 50 15.69 -5.87 -26.89
C SER A 50 17.15 -5.43 -26.99
N ALA A 51 18.11 -6.34 -26.75
CA ALA A 51 19.55 -6.07 -26.73
C ALA A 51 19.94 -4.86 -25.85
N ILE A 52 19.15 -4.59 -24.81
CA ILE A 52 19.40 -3.50 -23.88
C ILE A 52 20.51 -3.95 -22.91
N SER A 53 21.46 -3.07 -22.60
CA SER A 53 22.49 -3.38 -21.62
C SER A 53 21.86 -3.73 -20.27
N LEU A 54 22.49 -4.62 -19.51
CA LEU A 54 22.04 -5.00 -18.16
C LEU A 54 21.72 -3.79 -17.28
N PHE A 55 22.55 -2.75 -17.31
CA PHE A 55 22.32 -1.52 -16.53
C PHE A 55 20.95 -0.88 -16.79
N TYR A 56 20.63 -0.58 -18.05
CA TYR A 56 19.34 0.00 -18.42
C TYR A 56 18.17 -0.97 -18.21
N ALA A 57 18.38 -2.27 -18.42
CA ALA A 57 17.37 -3.29 -18.14
C ALA A 57 17.01 -3.30 -16.64
N THR A 58 18.02 -3.29 -15.75
CA THR A 58 17.82 -3.25 -14.30
C THR A 58 17.16 -1.94 -13.84
N ILE A 59 17.52 -0.78 -14.39
CA ILE A 59 16.81 0.48 -14.10
C ILE A 59 15.33 0.34 -14.48
N CYS A 60 15.05 -0.15 -15.68
CA CYS A 60 13.70 -0.32 -16.19
C CYS A 60 12.88 -1.26 -15.28
N THR A 61 13.40 -2.45 -15.01
CA THR A 61 12.65 -3.47 -14.24
C THR A 61 12.62 -3.18 -12.76
N THR A 62 13.77 -2.92 -12.13
CA THR A 62 13.92 -2.86 -10.67
C THR A 62 13.59 -1.47 -10.12
N ALA A 63 14.05 -0.40 -10.79
CA ALA A 63 13.76 0.95 -10.31
C ALA A 63 12.37 1.42 -10.74
N ILE A 64 11.89 1.11 -11.95
CA ILE A 64 10.64 1.67 -12.49
C ILE A 64 9.46 0.69 -12.36
N PHE A 65 9.53 -0.48 -13.01
CA PHE A 65 8.38 -1.40 -13.06
C PHE A 65 8.08 -2.06 -11.72
N THR A 66 9.11 -2.42 -10.95
CA THR A 66 8.94 -3.08 -9.65
C THR A 66 8.10 -2.24 -8.69
N PRO A 67 8.41 -0.94 -8.42
CA PRO A 67 7.54 -0.09 -7.60
C PRO A 67 6.10 -0.02 -8.08
N LEU A 68 5.86 0.10 -9.39
CA LEU A 68 4.51 0.19 -9.94
C LEU A 68 3.70 -1.08 -9.65
N ILE A 69 4.29 -2.24 -9.95
CA ILE A 69 3.59 -3.52 -9.82
C ILE A 69 3.46 -3.91 -8.35
N GLU A 70 4.53 -3.79 -7.56
CA GLU A 70 4.53 -4.20 -6.16
C GLU A 70 3.61 -3.34 -5.30
N GLU A 71 3.65 -2.02 -5.44
CA GLU A 71 2.78 -1.15 -4.65
C GLU A 71 1.30 -1.37 -5.00
N PHE A 72 0.99 -1.67 -6.27
CA PHE A 72 -0.36 -2.03 -6.67
C PHE A 72 -0.77 -3.38 -6.09
N ALA A 73 0.05 -4.42 -6.25
CA ALA A 73 -0.27 -5.78 -5.83
C ALA A 73 -0.46 -5.88 -4.31
N LYS A 74 0.37 -5.19 -3.52
CA LYS A 74 0.21 -5.11 -2.05
C LYS A 74 -1.09 -4.42 -1.64
N ALA A 75 -1.51 -3.39 -2.37
CA ALA A 75 -2.72 -2.63 -2.04
C ALA A 75 -4.01 -3.28 -2.58
N TYR A 76 -3.91 -4.14 -3.60
CA TYR A 76 -5.05 -4.71 -4.31
C TYR A 76 -6.12 -5.36 -3.41
N PRO A 77 -5.78 -6.18 -2.39
CA PRO A 77 -6.79 -6.79 -1.53
C PRO A 77 -7.63 -5.81 -0.71
N LEU A 78 -7.20 -4.55 -0.57
CA LEU A 78 -7.87 -3.53 0.24
C LEU A 78 -8.99 -2.81 -0.49
N PHE A 79 -9.00 -2.80 -1.83
CA PHE A 79 -9.98 -2.03 -2.62
C PHE A 79 -11.44 -2.47 -2.41
N TYR A 80 -11.65 -3.72 -1.99
CA TYR A 80 -12.98 -4.31 -1.82
C TYR A 80 -13.51 -4.20 -0.38
N ARG A 81 -12.81 -3.49 0.52
CA ARG A 81 -13.12 -3.42 1.96
C ARG A 81 -13.91 -2.16 2.34
N HIS A 82 -15.09 -2.04 1.77
CA HIS A 82 -16.01 -0.89 1.93
C HIS A 82 -16.61 -0.72 3.34
N GLY A 83 -16.76 -1.82 4.09
CA GLY A 83 -17.34 -1.81 5.43
C GLY A 83 -16.36 -1.51 6.57
N GLU A 84 -15.08 -1.31 6.26
CA GLU A 84 -14.02 -1.12 7.26
C GLU A 84 -13.85 0.36 7.65
N THR A 85 -13.25 0.57 8.82
CA THR A 85 -12.81 1.90 9.23
C THR A 85 -11.54 2.32 8.51
N GLU A 86 -11.26 3.62 8.45
CA GLU A 86 -9.98 4.12 7.91
C GLU A 86 -8.78 3.51 8.64
N ARG A 87 -8.89 3.42 9.97
CA ARG A 87 -7.85 2.83 10.83
C ARG A 87 -7.66 1.34 10.54
N SER A 88 -8.74 0.61 10.33
CA SER A 88 -8.70 -0.81 9.94
C SER A 88 -7.96 -0.98 8.61
N ILE A 89 -8.38 -0.28 7.55
CA ILE A 89 -7.76 -0.40 6.21
C ILE A 89 -6.27 -0.05 6.26
N PHE A 90 -5.91 1.01 6.99
CA PHE A 90 -4.52 1.40 7.19
C PHE A 90 -3.70 0.28 7.83
N LEU A 91 -4.18 -0.29 8.94
CA LEU A 91 -3.49 -1.37 9.66
C LEU A 91 -3.40 -2.64 8.81
N LEU A 92 -4.45 -2.98 8.07
CA LEU A 92 -4.42 -4.11 7.14
C LEU A 92 -3.37 -3.90 6.04
N GLY A 93 -3.30 -2.71 5.45
CA GLY A 93 -2.26 -2.39 4.46
C GLY A 93 -0.85 -2.43 5.05
N PHE A 94 -0.66 -1.95 6.28
CA PHE A 94 0.61 -2.09 6.99
C PHE A 94 1.01 -3.57 7.14
N LEU A 95 0.07 -4.45 7.49
CA LEU A 95 0.32 -5.88 7.64
C LEU A 95 0.63 -6.58 6.32
N VAL A 96 -0.07 -6.24 5.22
CA VAL A 96 0.29 -6.76 3.88
C VAL A 96 1.72 -6.37 3.53
N GLY A 97 2.07 -5.09 3.68
CA GLY A 97 3.41 -4.60 3.39
C GLY A 97 4.47 -5.25 4.29
N LEU A 98 4.16 -5.51 5.56
CA LEU A 98 5.07 -6.20 6.48
C LEU A 98 5.32 -7.65 6.06
N GLY A 99 4.27 -8.40 5.71
CA GLY A 99 4.41 -9.77 5.21
C GLY A 99 5.23 -9.82 3.92
N PHE A 100 4.98 -8.88 3.00
CA PHE A 100 5.79 -8.73 1.80
C PHE A 100 7.26 -8.45 2.12
N GLY A 101 7.52 -7.46 2.98
CA GLY A 101 8.87 -7.05 3.37
C GLY A 101 9.65 -8.15 4.09
N ILE A 102 9.00 -8.99 4.90
CA ILE A 102 9.63 -10.16 5.54
C ILE A 102 10.03 -11.20 4.49
N SER A 103 9.12 -11.54 3.57
CA SER A 103 9.43 -12.49 2.49
C SER A 103 10.62 -12.02 1.67
N GLU A 104 10.60 -10.75 1.25
CA GLU A 104 11.69 -10.16 0.49
C GLU A 104 12.99 -10.11 1.30
N PHE A 105 12.95 -9.69 2.57
CA PHE A 105 14.10 -9.69 3.46
C PHE A 105 14.75 -11.08 3.57
N LEU A 106 13.95 -12.14 3.73
CA LEU A 106 14.46 -13.51 3.81
C LEU A 106 15.14 -13.94 2.51
N VAL A 107 14.57 -13.63 1.34
CA VAL A 107 15.20 -13.92 0.05
C VAL A 107 16.55 -13.21 -0.06
N TYR A 108 16.61 -11.91 0.20
CA TYR A 108 17.86 -11.15 0.06
C TYR A 108 18.94 -11.56 1.07
N VAL A 109 18.57 -11.82 2.32
CA VAL A 109 19.56 -12.17 3.36
C VAL A 109 20.01 -13.62 3.25
N LEU A 110 19.07 -14.55 3.02
CA LEU A 110 19.39 -15.98 3.05
C LEU A 110 19.85 -16.52 1.69
N ALA A 111 19.27 -16.02 0.58
CA ALA A 111 19.61 -16.52 -0.76
C ALA A 111 20.65 -15.65 -1.47
N LEU A 112 20.69 -14.34 -1.20
CA LEU A 112 21.61 -13.40 -1.85
C LEU A 112 22.71 -12.87 -0.91
N GLU A 113 22.76 -13.37 0.32
CA GLU A 113 23.79 -13.06 1.33
C GLU A 113 23.97 -11.55 1.62
N VAL A 114 22.93 -10.75 1.39
CA VAL A 114 23.01 -9.30 1.63
C VAL A 114 23.02 -9.02 3.14
N PRO A 115 23.90 -8.14 3.65
CA PRO A 115 23.98 -7.84 5.08
C PRO A 115 22.64 -7.38 5.68
N ILE A 116 22.27 -7.97 6.81
CA ILE A 116 21.04 -7.66 7.56
C ILE A 116 20.85 -6.15 7.79
N PRO A 117 21.87 -5.37 8.25
CA PRO A 117 21.67 -3.94 8.52
C PRO A 117 21.26 -3.13 7.29
N ILE A 118 21.64 -3.59 6.09
CA ILE A 118 21.31 -2.91 4.82
C ILE A 118 19.86 -3.20 4.42
N ARG A 119 19.36 -4.42 4.67
CA ARG A 119 18.01 -4.85 4.25
C ARG A 119 16.94 -4.61 5.30
N LEU A 120 17.30 -4.48 6.58
CA LEU A 120 16.35 -4.26 7.66
C LEU A 120 15.46 -3.00 7.46
N PRO A 121 15.98 -1.85 6.98
CA PRO A 121 15.14 -0.70 6.66
C PRO A 121 14.12 -0.99 5.55
N GLY A 122 14.52 -1.80 4.55
CA GLY A 122 13.66 -2.23 3.45
C GLY A 122 12.43 -2.99 3.94
N LEU A 123 12.58 -3.91 4.90
CA LEU A 123 11.47 -4.68 5.48
C LEU A 123 10.33 -3.77 5.97
N PHE A 124 10.65 -2.76 6.78
CA PHE A 124 9.63 -1.83 7.30
C PHE A 124 9.22 -0.79 6.25
N PHE A 125 10.04 -0.55 5.23
CA PHE A 125 9.68 0.32 4.11
C PHE A 125 8.46 -0.22 3.37
N HIS A 126 8.38 -1.53 3.09
CA HIS A 126 7.19 -2.11 2.46
C HIS A 126 5.93 -1.93 3.32
N ALA A 127 6.02 -2.12 4.64
CA ALA A 127 4.91 -1.88 5.56
C ALA A 127 4.45 -0.41 5.51
N ALA A 128 5.39 0.52 5.57
CA ALA A 128 5.12 1.95 5.52
C ALA A 128 4.51 2.37 4.18
N SER A 129 5.13 2.01 3.04
CA SER A 129 4.65 2.41 1.70
C SER A 129 3.25 1.86 1.40
N THR A 130 2.97 0.61 1.76
CA THR A 130 1.64 0.02 1.57
C THR A 130 0.59 0.67 2.47
N SER A 131 0.94 1.05 3.70
CA SER A 131 0.02 1.78 4.58
C SER A 131 -0.32 3.20 4.06
N ILE A 132 0.60 3.85 3.34
CA ILE A 132 0.34 5.14 2.66
C ILE A 132 -0.73 4.94 1.58
N THR A 133 -0.57 3.95 0.70
CA THR A 133 -1.58 3.63 -0.32
C THR A 133 -2.91 3.24 0.32
N ALA A 134 -2.89 2.45 1.39
CA ALA A 134 -4.07 2.05 2.15
C ALA A 134 -4.82 3.26 2.74
N TYR A 135 -4.11 4.27 3.23
CA TYR A 135 -4.72 5.54 3.65
C TYR A 135 -5.45 6.21 2.47
N GLY A 136 -4.85 6.23 1.29
CA GLY A 136 -5.49 6.74 0.08
C GLY A 136 -6.77 5.99 -0.27
N ILE A 137 -6.76 4.65 -0.18
CA ILE A 137 -7.95 3.81 -0.40
C ILE A 137 -9.04 4.16 0.63
N ALA A 138 -8.67 4.20 1.91
CA ALA A 138 -9.57 4.54 3.00
C ALA A 138 -10.23 5.92 2.85
N THR A 139 -9.48 6.90 2.32
CA THR A 139 -9.94 8.29 2.13
C THR A 139 -10.44 8.60 0.72
N LYS A 140 -10.68 7.56 -0.10
CA LYS A 140 -11.19 7.67 -1.48
C LYS A 140 -10.31 8.50 -2.42
N ARG A 141 -9.00 8.53 -2.15
CA ARG A 141 -7.98 9.20 -2.97
C ARG A 141 -6.81 8.24 -3.30
N PRO A 142 -7.09 7.01 -3.79
CA PRO A 142 -6.06 5.97 -3.89
C PRO A 142 -4.90 6.37 -4.82
N LEU A 143 -5.18 7.02 -5.94
CA LEU A 143 -4.17 7.32 -6.96
C LEU A 143 -3.04 8.20 -6.44
N GLY A 144 -3.36 9.28 -5.72
CA GLY A 144 -2.34 10.21 -5.22
C GLY A 144 -1.40 9.55 -4.22
N PHE A 145 -1.95 8.78 -3.28
CA PHE A 145 -1.16 8.08 -2.26
C PHE A 145 -0.40 6.88 -2.84
N TYR A 146 -0.97 6.17 -3.82
CA TYR A 146 -0.28 5.16 -4.60
C TYR A 146 0.95 5.74 -5.31
N LEU A 147 0.80 6.87 -6.00
CA LEU A 147 1.92 7.52 -6.70
C LEU A 147 3.01 7.99 -5.72
N ILE A 148 2.64 8.47 -4.52
CA ILE A 148 3.62 8.78 -3.47
C ILE A 148 4.41 7.52 -3.07
N ALA A 149 3.72 6.40 -2.82
CA ALA A 149 4.39 5.14 -2.48
C ALA A 149 5.32 4.66 -3.60
N VAL A 150 4.86 4.71 -4.86
CA VAL A 150 5.66 4.36 -6.04
C VAL A 150 6.90 5.23 -6.16
N VAL A 151 6.78 6.55 -6.00
CA VAL A 151 7.93 7.47 -6.11
C VAL A 151 8.95 7.19 -5.01
N LEU A 152 8.50 6.99 -3.76
CA LEU A 152 9.41 6.66 -2.67
C LEU A 152 10.13 5.33 -2.93
N HIS A 153 9.41 4.33 -3.45
CA HIS A 153 9.98 3.02 -3.73
C HIS A 153 10.94 3.08 -4.93
N PHE A 154 10.59 3.80 -6.01
CA PHE A 154 11.50 4.14 -7.10
C PHE A 154 12.77 4.81 -6.58
N SER A 155 12.65 5.83 -5.73
CA SER A 155 13.80 6.55 -5.18
C SER A 155 14.71 5.63 -4.34
N ASN A 156 14.13 4.74 -3.54
CA ASN A 156 14.89 3.75 -2.79
C ASN A 156 15.65 2.78 -3.71
N ASN A 157 14.96 2.18 -4.69
CA ASN A 157 15.55 1.19 -5.58
C ASN A 157 16.59 1.82 -6.51
N PHE A 158 16.28 2.97 -7.12
CA PHE A 158 17.21 3.70 -7.97
C PHE A 158 18.48 4.07 -7.20
N SER A 159 18.35 4.56 -5.96
CA SER A 159 19.52 4.90 -5.14
C SER A 159 20.35 3.66 -4.76
N ALA A 160 19.70 2.51 -4.54
CA ALA A 160 20.40 1.25 -4.29
C ALA A 160 21.23 0.80 -5.51
N LEU A 161 20.72 1.00 -6.74
CA LEU A 161 21.47 0.69 -7.97
C LEU A 161 22.72 1.55 -8.15
N LEU A 162 22.75 2.74 -7.56
CA LEU A 162 23.90 3.66 -7.60
C LEU A 162 24.92 3.41 -6.48
N GLY A 163 24.81 2.31 -5.73
CA GLY A 163 25.75 1.92 -4.68
C GLY A 163 25.70 2.86 -3.48
N THR A 164 26.81 3.56 -3.19
CA THR A 164 26.94 4.40 -1.98
C THR A 164 25.96 5.58 -1.94
N VAL A 165 25.40 5.98 -3.09
CA VAL A 165 24.35 7.03 -3.15
C VAL A 165 23.08 6.61 -2.39
N TRP A 166 22.88 5.30 -2.15
CA TRP A 166 21.83 4.77 -1.30
C TRP A 166 21.81 5.41 0.11
N PHE A 167 22.96 5.73 0.68
CA PHE A 167 23.04 6.38 2.01
C PHE A 167 22.41 7.78 2.04
N ILE A 168 22.20 8.40 0.89
CA ILE A 168 21.54 9.71 0.79
C ILE A 168 20.10 9.50 0.30
N GLY A 169 19.94 8.99 -0.92
CA GLY A 169 18.63 8.90 -1.56
C GLY A 169 17.75 7.79 -0.98
N GLY A 170 18.34 6.62 -0.68
CA GLY A 170 17.62 5.48 -0.10
C GLY A 170 17.18 5.76 1.34
N ILE A 171 18.09 6.24 2.18
CA ILE A 171 17.76 6.64 3.57
C ILE A 171 16.70 7.75 3.58
N GLY A 172 16.81 8.75 2.70
CA GLY A 172 15.81 9.80 2.56
C GLY A 172 14.42 9.25 2.22
N ALA A 173 14.33 8.38 1.21
CA ALA A 173 13.07 7.74 0.82
C ALA A 173 12.45 6.92 1.97
N VAL A 174 13.27 6.16 2.68
CA VAL A 174 12.83 5.35 3.83
C VAL A 174 12.32 6.23 4.97
N ALA A 175 13.09 7.26 5.34
CA ALA A 175 12.70 8.18 6.40
C ALA A 175 11.38 8.91 6.08
N ILE A 176 11.19 9.35 4.84
CA ILE A 176 9.95 9.98 4.39
C ILE A 176 8.79 8.99 4.45
N ALA A 177 8.97 7.75 3.99
CA ALA A 177 7.92 6.73 4.06
C ALA A 177 7.48 6.45 5.51
N TYR A 178 8.43 6.33 6.44
CA TYR A 178 8.12 6.12 7.85
C TYR A 178 7.39 7.31 8.46
N PHE A 179 7.89 8.52 8.20
CA PHE A 179 7.26 9.74 8.67
C PHE A 179 5.82 9.88 8.15
N LEU A 180 5.61 9.67 6.85
CA LEU A 180 4.28 9.75 6.24
C LEU A 180 3.36 8.66 6.79
N SER A 181 3.82 7.42 6.90
CA SER A 181 3.02 6.33 7.50
C SER A 181 2.59 6.68 8.93
N TRP A 182 3.52 7.13 9.78
CA TRP A 182 3.22 7.55 11.14
C TRP A 182 2.24 8.74 11.19
N TYR A 183 2.47 9.76 10.37
CA TYR A 183 1.63 10.95 10.29
C TYR A 183 0.21 10.61 9.83
N LEU A 184 0.07 9.79 8.80
CA LEU A 184 -1.21 9.37 8.25
C LEU A 184 -1.95 8.44 9.21
N TYR A 185 -1.26 7.54 9.90
CA TYR A 185 -1.85 6.73 10.96
C TYR A 185 -2.53 7.61 12.03
N ARG A 186 -1.85 8.69 12.45
CA ARG A 186 -2.40 9.65 13.43
C ARG A 186 -3.62 10.40 12.92
N LYS A 187 -3.81 10.48 11.59
CA LYS A 187 -5.00 11.07 10.96
C LYS A 187 -6.15 10.10 10.76
N THR A 188 -5.90 8.78 10.75
CA THR A 188 -6.97 7.79 10.62
C THR A 188 -7.96 7.85 11.79
N SER A 189 -9.23 7.62 11.49
CA SER A 189 -10.30 7.59 12.47
C SER A 189 -11.07 6.26 12.43
N ASP A 190 -11.86 5.99 13.47
CA ASP A 190 -12.80 4.86 13.51
C ASP A 190 -14.10 5.19 12.72
N ARG A 191 -14.02 6.00 11.67
CA ARG A 191 -15.14 6.29 10.76
C ARG A 191 -15.12 5.29 9.61
N PHE A 192 -16.30 4.96 9.07
CA PHE A 192 -16.38 4.17 7.84
C PHE A 192 -15.64 4.88 6.71
N ALA A 193 -14.85 4.13 5.95
CA ALA A 193 -14.22 4.63 4.73
C ALA A 193 -15.26 5.20 3.73
N ASP A 194 -16.48 4.68 3.73
CA ASP A 194 -17.59 5.11 2.86
C ASP A 194 -18.45 6.26 3.42
N ALA A 195 -18.22 6.72 4.65
CA ALA A 195 -19.07 7.77 5.25
C ALA A 195 -18.92 9.13 4.55
N HIS A 196 -17.84 9.35 3.79
CA HIS A 196 -17.61 10.57 3.04
C HIS A 196 -18.62 10.83 1.91
N GLU A 197 -19.32 9.80 1.42
CA GLU A 197 -20.35 9.95 0.37
C GLU A 197 -21.78 10.09 0.93
N ARG A 198 -22.04 9.60 2.14
CA ARG A 198 -23.41 9.49 2.70
C ARG A 198 -23.93 10.75 3.41
N TYR A 199 -23.16 11.82 3.46
CA TYR A 199 -23.62 13.12 3.98
C TYR A 199 -23.87 14.11 2.83
N GLN A 200 -24.77 13.79 1.91
CA GLN A 200 -25.57 14.82 1.26
C GLN A 200 -26.92 14.87 1.97
N PRO A 201 -27.23 15.94 2.73
CA PRO A 201 -28.57 16.07 3.28
C PRO A 201 -29.55 16.07 2.11
N PHE A 202 -30.47 15.12 2.11
CA PHE A 202 -31.57 15.08 1.17
C PHE A 202 -32.31 16.41 1.31
N LYS A 203 -32.12 17.34 0.35
CA LYS A 203 -32.92 18.55 0.25
C LYS A 203 -34.34 18.08 -0.06
N SER A 204 -35.14 17.97 0.97
CA SER A 204 -36.58 17.83 0.87
C SER A 204 -37.11 19.12 0.25
N ASP A 205 -37.17 19.18 -1.07
CA ASP A 205 -37.98 20.15 -1.81
C ASP A 205 -39.46 19.79 -1.59
N ARG A 206 -39.95 20.04 -0.37
CA ARG A 206 -41.39 20.22 -0.17
C ARG A 206 -41.68 21.69 -0.41
N GLY A 207 -41.91 22.02 -1.67
CA GLY A 207 -42.58 23.25 -2.05
C GLY A 207 -43.90 23.35 -1.29
N SER A 208 -44.02 24.37 -0.44
CA SER A 208 -45.25 24.70 0.23
C SER A 208 -46.26 25.17 -0.81
N ILE A 209 -47.21 24.32 -1.17
CA ILE A 209 -48.46 24.80 -1.75
C ILE A 209 -49.21 25.47 -0.60
N ARG A 210 -49.22 26.81 -0.59
CA ARG A 210 -50.11 27.60 0.25
C ARG A 210 -51.47 27.73 -0.45
N PRO A 211 -52.56 27.81 0.33
CA PRO A 211 -53.95 27.70 -0.14
C PRO A 211 -54.36 28.83 -1.08
#